data_AF-A0A7D5M0Q3-F1
#
_entry.id   AF-A0A7D5M0Q3-F1
#
_cell.length_a   1.000
_cell.length_b   1.000
_cell.length_c   1.000
_cell.angle_alpha   90.00
_cell.angle_beta   90.00
_cell.angle_gamma   90.00
#
_symmetry.space_group_name_H-M   'P 1'
#
loop_
_entity.id
_entity.type
_entity.pdbx_description
1 polymer ?
#
loop_
_entity_poly.entity_id
_entity_poly.type
_entity_poly.pdbx_seq_one_letter_code
_entity_poly.pdbx_strand_id
1 'polypeptide(L)'
;MNKIALGILSIIVLGSSPLAFADSDFDAKLEFAGTLEETLGHFWALEMNLDESNTELAIVHATHPISELYDTMSTHLDANPEFNEELEMTLLELKDNASTSVTRNDAQAAVEDAKAIIQEAREIVIGEELSEDSAFKAQLINGLLETSKVEYMEAIEDGNIVEMAEFQDGSAFIWRSQQIFEEIRSDVANSGKVNDTYVQIWEAYEQRHSPEQVTLLVDELIAEFEIVSGIESEESSHMEEVFGTDDVPLQLEETIHMDSEISDEKDVASLPPLKQIKEGVEPENIQCKESFELIFKPSGGPACVNTTSVQKLVSWGWTQ
;
A
#
# COMPACT_ATOMS: atom_id res chain seq x y z
N MET A 1 -18.36 77.19 11.65
CA MET A 1 -17.03 76.65 11.97
C MET A 1 -17.21 75.24 12.52
N ASN A 2 -16.56 74.29 11.86
CA ASN A 2 -16.33 72.85 12.13
C ASN A 2 -17.44 71.96 12.71
N LYS A 3 -18.00 71.09 11.84
CA LYS A 3 -18.53 69.78 12.21
C LYS A 3 -17.40 68.76 12.02
N ILE A 4 -17.00 68.08 13.10
CA ILE A 4 -16.07 66.94 13.05
C ILE A 4 -16.90 65.70 12.74
N ALA A 5 -16.66 65.08 11.59
CA ALA A 5 -17.20 63.77 11.26
C ALA A 5 -16.26 62.70 11.82
N LEU A 6 -16.77 61.89 12.75
CA LEU A 6 -16.08 60.75 13.32
C LEU A 6 -16.34 59.55 12.39
N GLY A 7 -15.33 59.15 11.63
CA GLY A 7 -15.38 57.93 10.81
C GLY A 7 -15.12 56.70 11.68
N ILE A 8 -16.08 55.78 11.74
CA ILE A 8 -15.90 54.45 12.32
C ILE A 8 -15.26 53.59 11.24
N LEU A 9 -14.00 53.21 11.47
CA LEU A 9 -13.29 52.24 10.64
C LEU A 9 -13.64 50.83 11.14
N SER A 10 -14.53 50.13 10.44
CA SER A 10 -14.79 48.71 10.68
C SER A 10 -13.61 47.90 10.15
N ILE A 11 -12.77 47.41 11.06
CA ILE A 11 -11.76 46.40 10.77
C ILE A 11 -12.51 45.07 10.61
N ILE A 12 -12.63 44.60 9.37
CA ILE A 12 -13.07 43.24 9.06
C ILE A 12 -11.84 42.35 9.30
N VAL A 13 -11.82 41.65 10.44
CA VAL A 13 -10.88 40.55 10.66
C VAL A 13 -11.43 39.36 9.88
N LEU A 14 -10.79 39.05 8.74
CA LEU A 14 -10.97 37.78 8.05
C LEU A 14 -10.35 36.70 8.95
N GLY A 15 -11.17 36.08 9.79
CA GLY A 15 -10.77 34.88 10.53
C GLY A 15 -10.69 33.72 9.57
N SER A 16 -9.49 33.19 9.34
CA SER A 16 -9.30 31.86 8.78
C SER A 16 -10.03 30.85 9.67
N SER A 17 -10.88 30.02 9.07
CA SER A 17 -11.78 29.14 9.80
C SER A 17 -10.99 27.95 10.38
N PRO A 18 -11.06 27.64 11.68
CA PRO A 18 -10.31 26.55 12.31
C PRO A 18 -10.73 25.15 11.85
N LEU A 19 -11.88 25.00 11.17
CA LEU A 19 -12.39 23.71 10.71
C LEU A 19 -11.57 23.14 9.53
N ALA A 20 -11.15 23.96 8.58
CA ALA A 20 -10.41 23.49 7.40
C ALA A 20 -8.98 23.03 7.71
N PHE A 21 -8.38 23.54 8.79
CA PHE A 21 -7.05 23.10 9.23
C PHE A 21 -7.07 21.79 10.03
N ALA A 22 -8.21 21.46 10.65
CA ALA A 22 -8.37 20.21 11.39
C ALA A 22 -8.57 19.02 10.44
N ASP A 23 -9.30 19.22 9.33
CA ASP A 23 -9.42 18.23 8.24
C ASP A 23 -8.04 17.90 7.65
N SER A 24 -7.27 18.93 7.25
CA SER A 24 -5.98 18.69 6.59
C SER A 24 -4.93 18.00 7.47
N ASP A 25 -4.97 18.24 8.80
CA ASP A 25 -4.08 17.55 9.76
C ASP A 25 -4.52 16.11 9.98
N PHE A 26 -5.83 15.85 9.95
CA PHE A 26 -6.39 14.51 10.04
C PHE A 26 -6.03 13.68 8.81
N ASP A 27 -6.26 14.22 7.60
CA ASP A 27 -5.96 13.54 6.33
C ASP A 27 -4.46 13.19 6.21
N ALA A 28 -3.58 14.14 6.56
CA ALA A 28 -2.14 13.92 6.59
C ALA A 28 -1.74 12.79 7.56
N LYS A 29 -2.34 12.78 8.75
CA LYS A 29 -2.11 11.71 9.73
C LYS A 29 -2.68 10.37 9.28
N LEU A 30 -3.81 10.37 8.60
CA LEU A 30 -4.42 9.16 8.05
C LEU A 30 -3.53 8.57 6.95
N GLU A 31 -3.06 9.39 6.01
CA GLU A 31 -2.10 8.99 4.98
C GLU A 31 -0.84 8.38 5.61
N PHE A 32 -0.22 9.09 6.57
CA PHE A 32 0.94 8.58 7.28
C PHE A 32 0.65 7.24 7.97
N ALA A 33 -0.42 7.16 8.76
CA ALA A 33 -0.77 5.94 9.47
C ALA A 33 -1.10 4.77 8.53
N GLY A 34 -1.68 5.04 7.35
CA GLY A 34 -1.91 4.03 6.32
C GLY A 34 -0.61 3.37 5.87
N THR A 35 0.42 4.16 5.55
CA THR A 35 1.74 3.63 5.16
C THR A 35 2.40 2.79 6.25
N LEU A 36 2.19 3.15 7.52
CA LEU A 36 2.67 2.34 8.65
C LEU A 36 1.97 0.98 8.71
N GLU A 37 0.67 0.95 8.46
CA GLU A 37 -0.10 -0.29 8.48
C GLU A 37 0.22 -1.21 7.30
N GLU A 38 0.40 -0.67 6.10
CA GLU A 38 0.88 -1.42 4.93
C GLU A 38 2.28 -2.00 5.19
N THR A 39 3.19 -1.22 5.80
CA THR A 39 4.51 -1.72 6.21
C THR A 39 4.42 -2.89 7.18
N LEU A 40 3.49 -2.86 8.13
CA LEU A 40 3.24 -3.99 9.04
C LEU A 40 2.64 -5.20 8.32
N GLY A 41 1.88 -4.99 7.24
CA GLY A 41 1.45 -6.03 6.31
C GLY A 41 2.64 -6.72 5.65
N HIS A 42 3.54 -5.97 5.01
CA HIS A 42 4.75 -6.53 4.40
C HIS A 42 5.63 -7.28 5.41
N PHE A 43 5.76 -6.79 6.65
CA PHE A 43 6.51 -7.51 7.69
C PHE A 43 5.90 -8.88 8.01
N TRP A 44 4.58 -9.01 7.97
CA TRP A 44 3.93 -10.31 8.12
C TRP A 44 4.22 -11.24 6.94
N ALA A 45 4.16 -10.73 5.70
CA ALA A 45 4.53 -11.49 4.49
C ALA A 45 6.02 -11.92 4.49
N LEU A 46 6.91 -11.04 4.93
CA LEU A 46 8.32 -11.32 5.16
C LEU A 46 8.50 -12.47 6.17
N GLU A 47 7.84 -12.42 7.33
CA GLU A 47 7.92 -13.46 8.35
C GLU A 47 7.46 -14.83 7.83
N MET A 48 6.37 -14.87 7.04
CA MET A 48 5.91 -16.10 6.39
C MET A 48 6.98 -16.68 5.45
N ASN A 49 7.57 -15.84 4.60
CA ASN A 49 8.58 -16.30 3.65
C ASN A 49 9.89 -16.72 4.34
N LEU A 50 10.26 -16.09 5.46
CA LEU A 50 11.36 -16.55 6.30
C LEU A 50 11.09 -17.94 6.89
N ASP A 51 9.87 -18.19 7.36
CA ASP A 51 9.46 -19.48 7.90
C ASP A 51 9.44 -20.59 6.83
N GLU A 52 9.07 -20.23 5.60
CA GLU A 52 9.09 -21.13 4.43
C GLU A 52 10.48 -21.26 3.79
N SER A 53 11.48 -20.51 4.29
CA SER A 53 12.82 -20.40 3.69
C SER A 53 12.81 -19.91 2.23
N ASN A 54 11.78 -19.14 1.86
CA ASN A 54 11.66 -18.50 0.57
C ASN A 54 12.44 -17.17 0.55
N THR A 55 13.66 -17.23 0.03
CA THR A 55 14.60 -16.10 0.07
C THR A 55 14.17 -14.96 -0.83
N GLU A 56 13.64 -15.29 -2.01
CA GLU A 56 13.30 -14.32 -3.03
C GLU A 56 12.14 -13.45 -2.56
N LEU A 57 11.03 -14.07 -2.13
CA LEU A 57 9.88 -13.32 -1.62
C LEU A 57 10.16 -12.67 -0.26
N ALA A 58 11.02 -13.24 0.60
CA ALA A 58 11.44 -12.54 1.81
C ALA A 58 12.16 -11.22 1.48
N ILE A 59 13.06 -11.22 0.48
CA ILE A 59 13.75 -9.98 0.08
C ILE A 59 12.75 -8.98 -0.50
N VAL A 60 11.83 -9.42 -1.35
CA VAL A 60 10.75 -8.60 -1.94
C VAL A 60 9.98 -7.87 -0.83
N HIS A 61 9.37 -8.60 0.10
CA HIS A 61 8.60 -8.01 1.21
C HIS A 61 9.43 -7.17 2.18
N ALA A 62 10.72 -7.48 2.37
CA ALA A 62 11.60 -6.63 3.17
C ALA A 62 11.89 -5.26 2.52
N THR A 63 11.58 -5.10 1.24
CA THR A 63 12.02 -3.95 0.43
C THR A 63 10.90 -3.07 -0.11
N HIS A 64 9.65 -3.53 -0.14
CA HIS A 64 8.52 -2.69 -0.53
C HIS A 64 8.38 -1.47 0.40
N PRO A 65 8.47 -1.60 1.74
CA PRO A 65 8.36 -0.43 2.62
C PRO A 65 9.34 0.70 2.30
N ILE A 66 10.61 0.38 2.02
CA ILE A 66 11.62 1.40 1.69
C ILE A 66 11.47 1.95 0.26
N SER A 67 10.96 1.14 -0.66
CA SER A 67 10.87 1.51 -2.08
C SER A 67 9.62 2.32 -2.40
N GLU A 68 8.54 2.08 -1.66
CA GLU A 68 7.18 2.50 -2.03
C GLU A 68 6.56 3.40 -0.98
N LEU A 69 6.73 3.07 0.30
CA LEU A 69 6.04 3.72 1.41
C LEU A 69 6.89 4.80 2.09
N TYR A 70 8.22 4.62 2.10
CA TYR A 70 9.12 5.50 2.83
C TYR A 70 9.07 6.96 2.38
N ASP A 71 8.94 7.22 1.07
CA ASP A 71 8.91 8.60 0.58
C ASP A 71 7.71 9.36 1.16
N THR A 72 6.53 8.72 1.19
CA THR A 72 5.33 9.27 1.86
C THR A 72 5.56 9.45 3.35
N MET A 73 6.07 8.43 4.06
CA MET A 73 6.41 8.52 5.49
C MET A 73 7.36 9.70 5.80
N SER A 74 8.37 9.87 4.96
CA SER A 74 9.42 10.87 5.12
C SER A 74 8.84 12.29 5.10
N THR A 75 7.82 12.56 4.27
CA THR A 75 7.17 13.88 4.22
C THR A 75 6.52 14.29 5.54
N HIS A 76 6.04 13.32 6.33
CA HIS A 76 5.40 13.56 7.63
C HIS A 76 6.42 13.65 8.79
N LEU A 77 7.68 13.30 8.53
CA LEU A 77 8.76 13.29 9.53
C LEU A 77 9.76 14.44 9.38
N ASP A 78 9.44 15.47 8.59
CA ASP A 78 10.27 16.69 8.41
C ASP A 78 10.66 17.37 9.74
N ALA A 79 9.78 17.29 10.74
CA ALA A 79 10.04 17.84 12.08
C ALA A 79 10.97 16.95 12.94
N ASN A 80 11.24 15.72 12.51
CA ASN A 80 12.00 14.70 13.24
C ASN A 80 13.10 14.07 12.34
N PRO A 81 14.04 14.86 11.80
CA PRO A 81 14.98 14.39 10.78
C PRO A 81 15.92 13.27 11.26
N GLU A 82 16.32 13.26 12.54
CA GLU A 82 17.15 12.18 13.11
C GLU A 82 16.39 10.85 13.14
N PHE A 83 15.10 10.89 13.52
CA PHE A 83 14.24 9.71 13.51
C PHE A 83 13.91 9.27 12.08
N ASN A 84 13.72 10.21 11.16
CA ASN A 84 13.48 9.90 9.74
C ASN A 84 14.67 9.15 9.11
N GLU A 85 15.91 9.54 9.45
CA GLU A 85 17.13 8.82 9.03
C GLU A 85 17.20 7.42 9.67
N GLU A 86 16.83 7.29 10.95
CA GLU A 86 16.76 5.99 11.64
C GLU A 86 15.73 5.04 11.01
N LEU A 87 14.53 5.55 10.68
CA LEU A 87 13.51 4.81 9.94
C LEU A 87 14.02 4.36 8.57
N GLU A 88 14.62 5.27 7.79
CA GLU A 88 15.18 4.95 6.46
C GLU A 88 16.22 3.82 6.54
N MET A 89 17.19 3.95 7.45
CA MET A 89 18.24 2.96 7.63
C MET A 89 17.65 1.61 8.08
N THR A 90 16.69 1.63 9.00
CA THR A 90 16.04 0.40 9.50
C THR A 90 15.35 -0.37 8.37
N LEU A 91 14.58 0.33 7.52
CA LEU A 91 13.90 -0.31 6.39
C LEU A 91 14.90 -0.75 5.31
N LEU A 92 15.94 0.04 5.03
CA LEU A 92 16.96 -0.28 4.03
C LEU A 92 17.78 -1.53 4.39
N GLU A 93 18.15 -1.68 5.67
CA GLU A 93 18.95 -2.79 6.17
C GLU A 93 18.13 -4.08 6.35
N LEU A 94 16.80 -3.99 6.33
CA LEU A 94 15.91 -5.13 6.56
C LEU A 94 16.13 -6.26 5.55
N LYS A 95 16.38 -5.93 4.27
CA LYS A 95 16.67 -6.94 3.22
C LYS A 95 17.88 -7.82 3.53
N ASP A 96 18.86 -7.28 4.26
CA ASP A 96 20.10 -7.97 4.59
C ASP A 96 19.94 -8.70 5.94
N ASN A 97 19.35 -8.01 6.92
CA ASN A 97 19.21 -8.48 8.31
C ASN A 97 18.04 -9.43 8.53
N ALA A 98 16.98 -9.35 7.72
CA ALA A 98 15.82 -10.23 7.73
C ALA A 98 15.80 -11.10 6.47
N SER A 99 16.87 -11.85 6.24
CA SER A 99 17.03 -12.76 5.10
C SER A 99 17.18 -14.22 5.54
N THR A 100 17.01 -15.16 4.61
CA THR A 100 17.27 -16.59 4.85
C THR A 100 18.77 -16.92 4.99
N SER A 101 19.64 -15.95 4.72
CA SER A 101 21.10 -16.09 4.82
C SER A 101 21.61 -15.92 6.26
N VAL A 102 20.80 -15.32 7.13
CA VAL A 102 21.05 -15.20 8.57
C VAL A 102 20.26 -16.25 9.35
N THR A 103 20.44 -16.34 10.66
CA THR A 103 19.62 -17.26 11.46
C THR A 103 18.20 -16.73 11.58
N ARG A 104 17.20 -17.62 11.68
CA ARG A 104 15.79 -17.21 11.84
C ARG A 104 15.56 -16.32 13.07
N ASN A 105 16.33 -16.53 14.14
CA ASN A 105 16.27 -15.70 15.34
C ASN A 105 16.83 -14.29 15.10
N ASP A 106 17.93 -14.17 14.35
CA ASP A 106 18.50 -12.86 14.00
C ASP A 106 17.57 -12.11 13.05
N ALA A 107 16.99 -12.81 12.07
CA ALA A 107 15.97 -12.24 11.19
C ALA A 107 14.73 -11.79 11.97
N GLN A 108 14.26 -12.59 12.94
CA GLN A 108 13.14 -12.17 13.80
C GLN A 108 13.49 -10.91 14.59
N ALA A 109 14.69 -10.84 15.17
CA ALA A 109 15.11 -9.67 15.93
C ALA A 109 15.10 -8.40 15.05
N ALA A 110 15.59 -8.49 13.80
CA ALA A 110 15.54 -7.38 12.86
C ALA A 110 14.10 -6.92 12.53
N VAL A 111 13.18 -7.86 12.33
CA VAL A 111 11.76 -7.54 12.07
C VAL A 111 11.10 -6.92 13.30
N GLU A 112 11.39 -7.41 14.51
CA GLU A 112 10.86 -6.82 15.75
C GLU A 112 11.41 -5.41 16.01
N ASP A 113 12.69 -5.18 15.74
CA ASP A 113 13.30 -3.85 15.83
C ASP A 113 12.64 -2.89 14.82
N ALA A 114 12.37 -3.34 13.59
CA ALA A 114 11.63 -2.55 12.60
C ALA A 114 10.17 -2.27 13.02
N LYS A 115 9.46 -3.26 13.57
CA LYS A 115 8.10 -3.06 14.14
C LYS A 115 8.11 -2.03 15.27
N ALA A 116 9.14 -2.02 16.10
CA ALA A 116 9.29 -1.03 17.18
C ALA A 116 9.49 0.39 16.63
N ILE A 117 10.31 0.54 15.57
CA ILE A 117 10.48 1.83 14.88
C ILE A 117 9.16 2.32 14.26
N ILE A 118 8.37 1.44 13.64
CA ILE A 118 7.04 1.80 13.09
C ILE A 118 6.08 2.27 14.20
N GLN A 119 6.11 1.61 15.37
CA GLN A 119 5.32 2.05 16.53
C GLN A 119 5.77 3.42 17.05
N GLU A 120 7.08 3.69 17.13
CA GLU A 120 7.61 5.00 17.53
C GLU A 120 7.20 6.09 16.53
N ALA A 121 7.22 5.78 15.22
CA ALA A 121 6.77 6.69 14.17
C ALA A 121 5.30 7.09 14.37
N ARG A 122 4.44 6.12 14.67
CA ARG A 122 3.03 6.36 15.03
C ARG A 122 2.90 7.27 16.24
N GLU A 123 3.65 7.03 17.31
CA GLU A 123 3.59 7.84 18.53
C GLU A 123 4.02 9.29 18.29
N ILE A 124 5.04 9.51 17.45
CA ILE A 124 5.56 10.84 17.11
C ILE A 124 4.54 11.66 16.30
N VAL A 125 3.93 11.05 15.28
CA VAL A 125 3.12 11.79 14.30
C VAL A 125 1.63 11.76 14.64
N ILE A 126 1.10 10.60 15.01
CA ILE A 126 -0.35 10.39 15.22
C ILE A 126 -0.73 10.67 16.67
N GLY A 127 0.07 10.17 17.62
CA GLY A 127 -0.17 10.26 19.05
C GLY A 127 -1.24 9.28 19.56
N GLU A 128 -1.28 9.08 20.88
CA GLU A 128 -2.11 8.06 21.55
C GLU A 128 -3.62 8.27 21.32
N GLU A 129 -4.12 9.49 21.46
CA GLU A 129 -5.57 9.76 21.39
C GLU A 129 -6.17 9.38 20.03
N LEU A 130 -5.52 9.80 18.94
CA LEU A 130 -6.01 9.48 17.59
C LEU A 130 -5.71 8.03 17.21
N SER A 131 -4.59 7.47 17.68
CA SER A 131 -4.24 6.07 17.45
C SER A 131 -5.26 5.11 18.07
N GLU A 132 -5.99 5.51 19.12
CA GLU A 132 -7.03 4.70 19.76
C GLU A 132 -8.46 5.03 19.29
N ASP A 133 -8.63 5.97 18.35
CA ASP A 133 -9.94 6.34 17.85
C ASP A 133 -10.50 5.31 16.86
N SER A 134 -11.70 4.81 17.13
CA SER A 134 -12.32 3.74 16.34
C SER A 134 -12.71 4.18 14.92
N ALA A 135 -13.03 5.47 14.71
CA ALA A 135 -13.35 6.00 13.39
C ALA A 135 -12.07 6.19 12.54
N PHE A 136 -10.96 6.56 13.17
CA PHE A 136 -9.64 6.59 12.55
C PHE A 136 -9.17 5.19 12.15
N LYS A 137 -9.23 4.22 13.07
CA LYS A 137 -8.91 2.80 12.80
C LYS A 137 -9.79 2.21 11.70
N ALA A 138 -11.08 2.58 11.64
CA ALA A 138 -11.97 2.14 10.56
C ALA A 138 -11.54 2.67 9.18
N GLN A 139 -11.04 3.91 9.09
CA GLN A 139 -10.49 4.44 7.84
C GLN A 139 -9.18 3.77 7.45
N LEU A 140 -8.31 3.44 8.40
CA LEU A 140 -7.11 2.63 8.14
C LEU A 140 -7.45 1.25 7.59
N ILE A 141 -8.47 0.61 8.15
CA ILE A 141 -8.99 -0.66 7.62
C ILE A 141 -9.44 -0.48 6.17
N ASN A 142 -10.21 0.56 5.86
CA ASN A 142 -10.67 0.80 4.49
C ASN A 142 -9.50 1.02 3.52
N GLY A 143 -8.48 1.80 3.89
CA GLY A 143 -7.29 1.98 3.06
C GLY A 143 -6.59 0.66 2.73
N LEU A 144 -6.36 -0.19 3.74
CA LEU A 144 -5.76 -1.52 3.54
C LEU A 144 -6.61 -2.43 2.65
N LEU A 145 -7.94 -2.39 2.81
CA LEU A 145 -8.87 -3.17 2.00
C LEU A 145 -8.89 -2.69 0.54
N GLU A 146 -8.84 -1.38 0.33
CA GLU A 146 -8.72 -0.78 -1.00
C GLU A 146 -7.42 -1.19 -1.69
N THR A 147 -6.28 -1.07 -1.00
CA THR A 147 -4.98 -1.54 -1.52
C THR A 147 -5.01 -3.04 -1.80
N SER A 148 -5.59 -3.85 -0.91
CA SER A 148 -5.74 -5.29 -1.11
C SER A 148 -6.47 -5.69 -2.40
N LYS A 149 -7.49 -4.91 -2.81
CA LYS A 149 -8.20 -5.12 -4.09
C LYS A 149 -7.26 -4.94 -5.29
N VAL A 150 -6.40 -3.92 -5.25
CA VAL A 150 -5.41 -3.64 -6.30
C VAL A 150 -4.45 -4.83 -6.40
N GLU A 151 -3.81 -5.21 -5.30
CA GLU A 151 -2.82 -6.29 -5.31
C GLU A 151 -3.41 -7.64 -5.76
N TYR A 152 -4.61 -7.98 -5.30
CA TYR A 152 -5.27 -9.21 -5.72
C TYR A 152 -5.58 -9.22 -7.23
N MET A 153 -6.01 -8.07 -7.76
CA MET A 153 -6.29 -7.92 -9.18
C MET A 153 -5.03 -8.14 -10.02
N GLU A 154 -3.86 -7.73 -9.54
CA GLU A 154 -2.57 -7.93 -10.20
C GLU A 154 -2.09 -9.37 -10.11
N ALA A 155 -2.26 -9.96 -8.93
CA ALA A 155 -1.86 -11.32 -8.62
C ALA A 155 -2.59 -12.39 -9.43
N ILE A 156 -3.88 -12.21 -9.75
CA ILE A 156 -4.72 -13.27 -10.29
C ILE A 156 -5.09 -13.05 -11.77
N GLU A 157 -4.82 -14.09 -12.58
CA GLU A 157 -5.27 -14.17 -13.97
C GLU A 157 -5.82 -15.57 -14.26
N ASP A 158 -7.08 -15.64 -14.73
CA ASP A 158 -7.79 -16.89 -15.03
C ASP A 158 -7.72 -17.95 -13.90
N GLY A 159 -7.75 -17.50 -12.65
CA GLY A 159 -7.66 -18.34 -11.44
C GLY A 159 -6.26 -18.86 -11.11
N ASN A 160 -5.22 -18.37 -11.82
CA ASN A 160 -3.82 -18.64 -11.52
C ASN A 160 -3.20 -17.44 -10.83
N ILE A 161 -2.28 -17.72 -9.89
CA ILE A 161 -1.42 -16.69 -9.31
C ILE A 161 -0.30 -16.44 -10.32
N VAL A 162 -0.33 -15.27 -10.97
CA VAL A 162 0.70 -14.82 -11.91
C VAL A 162 1.76 -13.97 -11.21
N GLU A 163 1.39 -13.22 -10.17
CA GLU A 163 2.32 -12.48 -9.31
C GLU A 163 2.15 -12.92 -7.86
N MET A 164 3.11 -13.67 -7.33
CA MET A 164 3.04 -14.21 -5.96
C MET A 164 3.32 -13.13 -4.89
N ALA A 165 4.12 -12.12 -5.21
CA ALA A 165 4.38 -10.98 -4.33
C ALA A 165 3.07 -10.23 -4.05
N GLU A 166 2.39 -9.76 -5.10
CA GLU A 166 1.09 -9.08 -4.98
C GLU A 166 0.03 -9.97 -4.32
N PHE A 167 0.03 -11.28 -4.60
CA PHE A 167 -0.90 -12.18 -3.91
C PHE A 167 -0.69 -12.18 -2.40
N GLN A 168 0.57 -12.17 -1.96
CA GLN A 168 0.94 -12.14 -0.56
C GLN A 168 0.67 -10.76 0.06
N ASP A 169 0.96 -9.66 -0.63
CA ASP A 169 0.66 -8.30 -0.14
C ASP A 169 -0.83 -8.06 0.01
N GLY A 170 -1.62 -8.39 -1.02
CA GLY A 170 -3.07 -8.32 -0.95
C GLY A 170 -3.62 -9.12 0.23
N SER A 171 -3.11 -10.33 0.47
CA SER A 171 -3.52 -11.15 1.61
C SER A 171 -3.04 -10.59 2.96
N ALA A 172 -1.85 -9.98 3.00
CA ALA A 172 -1.28 -9.38 4.19
C ALA A 172 -2.07 -8.15 4.63
N PHE A 173 -2.57 -7.36 3.68
CA PHE A 173 -3.42 -6.21 3.98
C PHE A 173 -4.81 -6.63 4.49
N ILE A 174 -5.41 -7.72 3.98
CA ILE A 174 -6.60 -8.34 4.61
C ILE A 174 -6.29 -8.79 6.04
N TRP A 175 -5.15 -9.45 6.25
CA TRP A 175 -4.76 -9.91 7.58
C TRP A 175 -4.58 -8.74 8.55
N ARG A 176 -3.91 -7.68 8.10
CA ARG A 176 -3.63 -6.50 8.92
C ARG A 176 -4.92 -5.74 9.24
N SER A 177 -5.80 -5.55 8.26
CA SER A 177 -7.10 -4.93 8.49
C SER A 177 -7.94 -5.73 9.48
N GLN A 178 -7.84 -7.06 9.46
CA GLN A 178 -8.48 -7.92 10.44
C GLN A 178 -7.90 -7.74 11.85
N GLN A 179 -6.58 -7.52 12.00
CA GLN A 179 -5.97 -7.26 13.31
C GLN A 179 -6.50 -5.95 13.91
N ILE A 180 -6.59 -4.89 13.11
CA ILE A 180 -7.12 -3.60 13.55
C ILE A 180 -8.61 -3.73 13.89
N PHE A 181 -9.38 -4.50 13.12
CA PHE A 181 -10.79 -4.78 13.40
C PHE A 181 -10.97 -5.43 14.78
N GLU A 182 -10.11 -6.36 15.20
CA GLU A 182 -10.22 -6.97 16.52
C GLU A 182 -10.12 -5.95 17.67
N GLU A 183 -9.35 -4.88 17.48
CA GLU A 183 -9.20 -3.82 18.48
C GLU A 183 -10.46 -2.97 18.61
N ILE A 184 -11.18 -2.73 17.51
CA ILE A 184 -12.41 -1.92 17.47
C ILE A 184 -13.70 -2.74 17.44
N ARG A 185 -13.60 -4.08 17.55
CA ARG A 185 -14.72 -5.02 17.37
C ARG A 185 -15.96 -4.65 18.19
N SER A 186 -15.78 -4.13 19.40
CA SER A 186 -16.89 -3.73 20.28
C SER A 186 -17.68 -2.53 19.79
N ASP A 187 -17.08 -1.70 18.94
CA ASP A 187 -17.68 -0.47 18.43
C ASP A 187 -18.36 -0.68 17.07
N VAL A 188 -18.10 -1.83 16.44
CA VAL A 188 -18.71 -2.23 15.18
C VAL A 188 -20.03 -2.97 15.43
N ALA A 189 -21.16 -2.32 15.10
CA ALA A 189 -22.50 -2.83 15.37
C ALA A 189 -22.77 -4.21 14.72
N ASN A 190 -22.25 -4.43 13.51
CA ASN A 190 -22.38 -5.67 12.75
C ASN A 190 -21.12 -6.54 12.80
N SER A 191 -20.34 -6.49 13.90
CA SER A 191 -19.07 -7.23 14.03
C SER A 191 -19.16 -8.73 13.71
N GLY A 192 -20.31 -9.38 13.94
CA GLY A 192 -20.55 -10.76 13.51
C GLY A 192 -20.55 -10.92 11.97
N LYS A 193 -21.23 -10.03 11.25
CA LYS A 193 -21.24 -10.01 9.79
C LYS A 193 -19.84 -9.71 9.24
N VAL A 194 -19.16 -8.71 9.80
CA VAL A 194 -17.77 -8.37 9.44
C VAL A 194 -16.84 -9.59 9.55
N ASN A 195 -16.94 -10.34 10.65
CA ASN A 195 -16.18 -11.57 10.83
C ASN A 195 -16.52 -12.63 9.77
N ASP A 196 -17.80 -12.81 9.44
CA ASP A 196 -18.25 -13.75 8.41
C ASP A 196 -17.78 -13.33 7.00
N THR A 197 -17.68 -12.02 6.72
CA THR A 197 -17.16 -11.49 5.46
C THR A 197 -15.66 -11.72 5.34
N TYR A 198 -14.86 -11.48 6.40
CA TYR A 198 -13.44 -11.84 6.39
C TYR A 198 -13.22 -13.32 6.08
N VAL A 199 -14.02 -14.23 6.66
CA VAL A 199 -13.96 -15.67 6.35
C VAL A 199 -14.23 -15.93 4.87
N GLN A 200 -15.23 -15.28 4.28
CA GLN A 200 -15.54 -15.42 2.85
C GLN A 200 -14.42 -14.89 1.96
N ILE A 201 -13.78 -13.77 2.33
CA ILE A 201 -12.62 -13.24 1.60
C ILE A 201 -11.47 -14.26 1.64
N TRP A 202 -11.14 -14.82 2.80
CA TRP A 202 -10.11 -15.85 2.92
C TRP A 202 -10.43 -17.10 2.09
N GLU A 203 -11.68 -17.57 2.09
CA GLU A 203 -12.13 -18.66 1.24
C GLU A 203 -11.99 -18.33 -0.26
N ALA A 204 -12.27 -17.09 -0.66
CA ALA A 204 -12.14 -16.62 -2.03
C ALA A 204 -10.66 -16.52 -2.46
N TYR A 205 -9.76 -16.07 -1.58
CA TYR A 205 -8.31 -16.11 -1.79
C TYR A 205 -7.81 -17.55 -1.98
N GLU A 206 -8.18 -18.48 -1.09
CA GLU A 206 -7.79 -19.89 -1.17
C GLU A 206 -8.28 -20.54 -2.47
N GLN A 207 -9.51 -20.23 -2.88
CA GLN A 207 -10.12 -20.76 -4.10
C GLN A 207 -9.74 -19.97 -5.36
N ARG A 208 -8.99 -18.88 -5.23
CA ARG A 208 -8.55 -18.01 -6.33
C ARG A 208 -9.74 -17.57 -7.19
N HIS A 209 -10.78 -17.07 -6.54
CA HIS A 209 -11.94 -16.50 -7.23
C HIS A 209 -11.52 -15.35 -8.13
N SER A 210 -12.38 -14.94 -9.07
CA SER A 210 -12.01 -13.84 -9.97
C SER A 210 -11.82 -12.54 -9.17
N PRO A 211 -10.98 -11.60 -9.66
CA PRO A 211 -10.82 -10.30 -9.02
C PRO A 211 -12.14 -9.61 -8.73
N GLU A 212 -13.11 -9.64 -9.66
CA GLU A 212 -14.43 -9.04 -9.46
C GLU A 212 -15.20 -9.66 -8.30
N GLN A 213 -15.07 -10.97 -8.07
CA GLN A 213 -15.72 -11.64 -6.95
C GLN A 213 -15.08 -11.25 -5.61
N VAL A 214 -13.75 -11.12 -5.57
CA VAL A 214 -13.04 -10.68 -4.36
C VAL A 214 -13.34 -9.22 -4.07
N THR A 215 -13.29 -8.34 -5.08
CA THR A 215 -13.68 -6.92 -4.95
C THR A 215 -15.07 -6.78 -4.34
N LEU A 216 -16.07 -7.54 -4.80
CA LEU A 216 -17.43 -7.47 -4.23
C LEU A 216 -17.49 -7.81 -2.73
N LEU A 217 -16.70 -8.80 -2.28
CA LEU A 217 -16.63 -9.17 -0.87
C LEU A 217 -15.91 -8.10 -0.04
N VAL A 218 -14.84 -7.54 -0.60
CA VAL A 218 -14.07 -6.46 0.04
C VAL A 218 -14.88 -5.17 0.12
N ASP A 219 -15.65 -4.81 -0.91
CA ASP A 219 -16.55 -3.65 -0.89
C ASP A 219 -17.66 -3.79 0.15
N GLU A 220 -18.19 -5.01 0.35
CA GLU A 220 -19.16 -5.27 1.42
C GLU A 220 -18.54 -5.03 2.81
N LEU A 221 -17.27 -5.36 2.97
CA LEU A 221 -16.53 -5.15 4.21
C LEU A 221 -16.23 -3.66 4.44
N ILE A 222 -15.75 -2.97 3.40
CA ILE A 222 -15.49 -1.52 3.40
C ILE A 222 -16.73 -0.75 3.86
N ALA A 223 -17.90 -1.07 3.30
CA ALA A 223 -19.16 -0.41 3.66
C ALA A 223 -19.51 -0.51 5.15
N GLU A 224 -19.13 -1.59 5.85
CA GLU A 224 -19.36 -1.70 7.29
C GLU A 224 -18.45 -0.76 8.09
N PHE A 225 -17.23 -0.48 7.61
CA PHE A 225 -16.29 0.45 8.24
C PHE A 225 -16.55 1.91 7.86
N GLU A 226 -17.10 2.18 6.68
CA GLU A 226 -17.62 3.51 6.32
C GLU A 226 -18.77 3.95 7.24
N ILE A 227 -19.58 3.00 7.73
CA ILE A 227 -20.60 3.29 8.75
C ILE A 227 -19.97 3.69 10.08
N VAL A 228 -18.82 3.09 10.43
CA VAL A 228 -18.10 3.37 11.68
C VAL A 228 -17.39 4.71 11.61
N SER A 229 -16.70 4.99 10.50
CA SER A 229 -15.99 6.26 10.28
C SER A 229 -16.93 7.42 9.96
N GLY A 230 -18.06 7.15 9.31
CA GLY A 230 -18.95 8.14 8.73
C GLY A 230 -18.42 8.77 7.44
N ILE A 231 -17.39 8.19 6.82
CA ILE A 231 -16.67 8.69 5.65
C ILE A 231 -16.57 7.56 4.62
N GLU A 232 -16.89 7.88 3.36
CA GLU A 232 -16.73 6.98 2.21
C GLU A 232 -15.24 6.81 1.89
N SER A 233 -14.83 5.59 1.59
CA SER A 233 -13.47 5.27 1.19
C SER A 233 -13.15 5.78 -0.22
N GLU A 234 -11.88 6.05 -0.47
CA GLU A 234 -11.38 6.37 -1.81
C GLU A 234 -10.64 5.15 -2.36
N GLU A 235 -10.76 4.91 -3.67
CA GLU A 235 -10.00 3.85 -4.33
C GLU A 235 -8.51 4.05 -4.11
N SER A 236 -7.80 2.96 -3.81
CA SER A 236 -6.37 3.04 -3.53
C SER A 236 -5.61 3.51 -4.77
N SER A 237 -4.71 4.46 -4.54
CA SER A 237 -3.73 4.89 -5.54
C SER A 237 -2.46 4.05 -5.53
N HIS A 238 -2.46 2.95 -4.75
CA HIS A 238 -1.32 2.05 -4.63
C HIS A 238 -0.80 1.61 -6.00
N MET A 239 0.52 1.47 -6.07
CA MET A 239 1.22 1.23 -7.31
C MET A 239 0.84 -0.12 -7.89
N GLU A 240 0.98 -0.24 -9.21
CA GLU A 240 0.94 -1.53 -9.87
C GLU A 240 2.37 -2.08 -9.93
N GLU A 241 2.67 -3.08 -9.11
CA GLU A 241 4.01 -3.64 -9.03
C GLU A 241 4.26 -4.65 -10.17
N VAL A 242 5.54 -4.87 -10.48
CA VAL A 242 5.94 -5.95 -11.40
C VAL A 242 7.13 -6.66 -10.82
N PHE A 243 6.88 -7.71 -10.07
CA PHE A 243 7.91 -8.64 -9.61
C PHE A 243 7.98 -9.85 -10.55
N GLY A 244 8.53 -9.61 -11.75
CA GLY A 244 8.91 -10.69 -12.66
C GLY A 244 9.90 -11.64 -11.99
N THR A 245 9.39 -12.75 -11.47
CA THR A 245 10.20 -13.92 -11.12
C THR A 245 10.62 -14.60 -12.42
N ASP A 246 11.91 -14.95 -12.50
CA ASP A 246 12.53 -15.56 -13.68
C ASP A 246 11.77 -16.82 -14.12
N ASP A 247 11.08 -16.75 -15.26
CA ASP A 247 10.62 -17.96 -15.96
C ASP A 247 11.51 -18.27 -17.17
N VAL A 248 12.13 -19.45 -17.06
CA VAL A 248 12.96 -20.13 -18.05
C VAL A 248 12.20 -20.24 -19.38
N PRO A 249 12.85 -20.02 -20.54
CA PRO A 249 12.14 -19.88 -21.80
C PRO A 249 11.52 -21.22 -22.27
N LEU A 250 10.20 -21.31 -22.18
CA LEU A 250 9.42 -22.29 -22.94
C LEU A 250 9.24 -21.78 -24.37
N GLN A 251 10.11 -22.24 -25.26
CA GLN A 251 9.84 -22.24 -26.69
C GLN A 251 8.55 -23.02 -26.97
N LEU A 252 7.54 -22.37 -27.54
CA LEU A 252 6.52 -23.03 -28.33
C LEU A 252 6.09 -22.14 -29.48
N GLU A 253 6.17 -22.73 -30.68
CA GLU A 253 6.00 -22.13 -31.98
C GLU A 253 4.55 -21.71 -32.27
N GLU A 254 4.45 -20.55 -32.92
CA GLU A 254 3.50 -20.00 -33.88
C GLU A 254 2.13 -20.70 -34.21
N THR A 255 1.15 -19.80 -34.40
CA THR A 255 -0.16 -19.86 -35.12
C THR A 255 -1.37 -20.38 -34.30
N ILE A 256 -2.51 -19.68 -34.22
CA ILE A 256 -3.38 -19.15 -35.30
C ILE A 256 -4.29 -17.99 -34.76
N HIS A 257 -4.49 -16.94 -35.57
CA HIS A 257 -5.53 -15.91 -35.47
C HIS A 257 -6.96 -16.45 -35.41
N MET A 258 -7.81 -15.90 -34.54
CA MET A 258 -9.21 -15.66 -34.90
C MET A 258 -9.86 -14.55 -34.05
N ASP A 259 -10.34 -13.52 -34.75
CA ASP A 259 -10.92 -12.28 -34.23
C ASP A 259 -12.14 -12.49 -33.32
N SER A 260 -12.21 -11.66 -32.28
CA SER A 260 -13.47 -11.24 -31.66
C SER A 260 -13.29 -9.83 -31.12
N GLU A 261 -13.59 -8.84 -31.96
CA GLU A 261 -13.78 -7.44 -31.57
C GLU A 261 -14.89 -7.32 -30.52
N ILE A 262 -14.50 -7.00 -29.28
CA ILE A 262 -15.30 -6.18 -28.36
C ILE A 262 -14.32 -5.18 -27.76
N SER A 263 -14.29 -3.98 -28.34
CA SER A 263 -13.50 -2.86 -27.85
C SER A 263 -14.23 -2.19 -26.68
N ASP A 264 -13.95 -2.64 -25.46
CA ASP A 264 -13.78 -1.69 -24.38
C ASP A 264 -12.34 -1.20 -24.52
N GLU A 265 -12.15 0.05 -24.95
CA GLU A 265 -10.84 0.71 -24.92
C GLU A 265 -10.42 0.81 -23.45
N LYS A 266 -9.86 -0.27 -22.89
CA LYS A 266 -9.09 -0.21 -21.65
C LYS A 266 -7.89 0.68 -21.98
N ASP A 267 -7.77 1.77 -21.25
CA ASP A 267 -6.59 2.62 -21.32
C ASP A 267 -5.38 1.74 -20.96
N VAL A 268 -4.48 1.50 -21.91
CA VAL A 268 -3.32 0.62 -21.71
C VAL A 268 -2.43 1.17 -20.59
N ALA A 269 -2.47 2.48 -20.32
CA ALA A 269 -1.78 3.13 -19.20
C ALA A 269 -2.40 2.83 -17.82
N SER A 270 -3.60 2.25 -17.76
CA SER A 270 -4.24 1.81 -16.51
C SER A 270 -3.99 0.33 -16.22
N LEU A 271 -3.12 -0.33 -16.99
CA LEU A 271 -2.77 -1.74 -16.78
C LEU A 271 -1.40 -1.84 -16.10
N PRO A 272 -1.23 -2.79 -15.16
CA PRO A 272 0.05 -3.11 -14.58
C PRO A 272 1.11 -3.40 -15.66
N PRO A 273 2.40 -3.05 -15.43
CA PRO A 273 3.41 -3.20 -16.46
C PRO A 273 3.53 -4.62 -17.06
N LEU A 274 3.28 -5.68 -16.28
CA LEU A 274 3.25 -7.06 -16.79
C LEU A 274 2.05 -7.35 -17.67
N LYS A 275 0.88 -6.78 -17.33
CA LYS A 275 -0.31 -6.91 -18.16
C LYS A 275 -0.12 -6.13 -19.46
N GLN A 276 0.53 -4.97 -19.42
CA GLN A 276 0.94 -4.27 -20.65
C GLN A 276 1.86 -5.16 -21.52
N ILE A 277 2.85 -5.84 -20.94
CA ILE A 277 3.70 -6.79 -21.68
C ILE A 277 2.87 -7.92 -22.29
N LYS A 278 1.92 -8.49 -21.55
CA LYS A 278 1.01 -9.54 -22.05
C LYS A 278 0.12 -9.05 -23.18
N GLU A 279 -0.28 -7.78 -23.17
CA GLU A 279 -0.99 -7.10 -24.27
C GLU A 279 -0.07 -6.73 -25.45
N GLY A 280 1.22 -7.06 -25.38
CA GLY A 280 2.21 -6.86 -26.45
C GLY A 280 2.94 -5.52 -26.40
N VAL A 281 2.89 -4.80 -25.27
CA VAL A 281 3.71 -3.60 -25.05
C VAL A 281 5.15 -4.04 -24.75
N GLU A 282 6.10 -3.58 -25.56
CA GLU A 282 7.53 -3.83 -25.28
C GLU A 282 7.93 -3.20 -23.92
N PRO A 283 8.83 -3.81 -23.14
CA PRO A 283 9.17 -3.32 -21.79
C PRO A 283 9.59 -1.84 -21.75
N GLU A 284 10.28 -1.37 -22.78
CA GLU A 284 10.72 0.03 -22.94
C GLU A 284 9.59 1.02 -23.28
N ASN A 285 8.41 0.52 -23.64
CA ASN A 285 7.24 1.31 -24.04
C ASN A 285 6.11 1.27 -23.01
N ILE A 286 6.33 0.60 -21.86
CA ILE A 286 5.39 0.57 -20.75
C ILE A 286 5.05 2.01 -20.31
N GLN A 287 3.77 2.24 -20.09
CA GLN A 287 3.25 3.52 -19.61
C GLN A 287 2.95 3.40 -18.11
N CYS A 288 3.56 4.25 -17.31
CA CYS A 288 3.22 4.39 -15.89
C CYS A 288 2.14 5.46 -15.69
N LYS A 289 1.37 5.36 -14.60
CA LYS A 289 0.41 6.39 -14.16
C LYS A 289 1.12 7.72 -13.85
N GLU A 290 0.37 8.82 -13.78
CA GLU A 290 0.93 10.14 -13.46
C GLU A 290 1.69 10.12 -12.12
N SER A 291 2.84 10.80 -12.04
CA SER A 291 3.78 10.83 -10.90
C SER A 291 4.70 9.61 -10.73
N PHE A 292 4.63 8.65 -11.64
CA PHE A 292 5.50 7.47 -11.67
C PHE A 292 6.46 7.49 -12.86
N GLU A 293 7.62 6.86 -12.68
CA GLU A 293 8.65 6.70 -13.70
C GLU A 293 8.98 5.21 -13.88
N LEU A 294 9.14 4.80 -15.13
CA LEU A 294 9.53 3.44 -15.49
C LEU A 294 11.01 3.24 -15.18
N ILE A 295 11.31 2.25 -14.33
CA ILE A 295 12.66 1.78 -14.04
C ILE A 295 12.79 0.30 -14.39
N PHE A 296 14.03 -0.21 -14.42
CA PHE A 296 14.30 -1.62 -14.67
C PHE A 296 15.05 -2.25 -13.50
N LYS A 297 14.47 -3.30 -12.94
CA LYS A 297 15.10 -4.11 -11.88
C LYS A 297 16.43 -4.68 -12.38
N PRO A 298 17.36 -5.08 -11.49
CA PRO A 298 18.64 -5.66 -11.92
C PRO A 298 18.45 -6.99 -12.68
N SER A 299 17.30 -7.65 -12.51
CA SER A 299 16.85 -8.82 -13.26
C SER A 299 16.35 -8.50 -14.69
N GLY A 300 16.10 -7.22 -15.00
CA GLY A 300 15.60 -6.76 -16.30
C GLY A 300 14.07 -6.58 -16.38
N GLY A 301 13.34 -6.85 -15.30
CA GLY A 301 11.89 -6.59 -15.23
C GLY A 301 11.58 -5.09 -15.11
N PRO A 302 10.57 -4.56 -15.82
CA PRO A 302 10.13 -3.18 -15.69
C PRO A 302 9.40 -2.96 -14.37
N ALA A 303 9.44 -1.76 -13.79
CA ALA A 303 8.61 -1.37 -12.66
C ALA A 303 8.26 0.11 -12.74
N CYS A 304 7.03 0.47 -12.37
CA CYS A 304 6.62 1.86 -12.21
C CYS A 304 6.83 2.25 -10.74
N VAL A 305 7.77 3.17 -10.48
CA VAL A 305 8.06 3.65 -9.11
C VAL A 305 7.83 5.14 -9.01
N ASN A 306 7.63 5.64 -7.80
CA ASN A 306 7.49 7.08 -7.58
C ASN A 306 8.73 7.81 -8.12
N THR A 307 8.51 8.88 -8.89
CA THR A 307 9.58 9.72 -9.45
C THR A 307 10.58 10.23 -8.39
N THR A 308 10.13 10.41 -7.14
CA THR A 308 11.00 10.82 -6.02
C THR A 308 11.92 9.69 -5.52
N SER A 309 11.49 8.43 -5.63
CA SER A 309 12.26 7.26 -5.23
C SER A 309 13.37 6.88 -6.22
N VAL A 310 13.26 7.27 -7.50
CA VAL A 310 14.14 6.81 -8.58
C VAL A 310 15.63 7.01 -8.27
N GLN A 311 16.03 8.21 -7.85
CA GLN A 311 17.46 8.49 -7.57
C GLN A 311 17.99 7.67 -6.38
N LYS A 312 17.15 7.43 -5.37
CA LYS A 312 17.50 6.62 -4.21
C LYS A 312 17.68 5.16 -4.62
N LEU A 313 16.72 4.60 -5.35
CA LEU A 313 16.77 3.24 -5.89
C LEU A 313 18.02 3.01 -6.75
N VAL A 314 18.37 3.96 -7.63
CA VAL A 314 19.64 3.92 -8.40
C VAL A 314 20.85 3.87 -7.45
N SER A 315 20.87 4.73 -6.42
CA SER A 315 21.98 4.79 -5.46
C SER A 315 22.14 3.49 -4.64
N TRP A 316 21.04 2.77 -4.41
CA TRP A 316 21.00 1.49 -3.72
C TRP A 316 21.30 0.29 -4.62
N GLY A 317 21.50 0.52 -5.93
CA GLY A 317 21.77 -0.53 -6.91
C GLY A 317 20.54 -1.33 -7.34
N TRP A 318 19.34 -0.77 -7.16
CA TRP A 318 18.05 -1.40 -7.48
C TRP A 318 17.64 -1.24 -8.94
N THR A 319 18.29 -0.37 -9.71
CA THR A 319 18.02 -0.16 -11.13
C THR A 319 19.26 0.40 -11.82
N GLN A 320 19.43 0.13 -13.12
CA GLN A 320 20.56 0.61 -13.95
C GLN A 320 20.11 1.59 -15.03
#